data_AF-A0A936ELZ8-F1
#
_entry.id   AF-A0A936ELZ8-F1
#
_cell.length_a   1.000
_cell.length_b   1.000
_cell.length_c   1.000
_cell.angle_alpha   90.00
_cell.angle_beta   90.00
_cell.angle_gamma   90.00
#
_symmetry.space_group_name_H-M   'P 1'
#
loop_
_entity.id
_entity.type
_entity.pdbx_description
1 polymer ?
#
loop_
_entity_poly.entity_id
_entity_poly.type
_entity_poly.pdbx_seq_one_letter_code
_entity_poly.pdbx_strand_id
1 'polypeptide(L)'
;MKAQRIFTRQVYGLDYRVFRSILVIVLLAIGLLSYRLLDKKECVPINFTVKTITHHTDSSYSAGESLSFIAAATGDEITWDFGDDAEKVTGQYVSHKYLSTGTFIVTASTGNSCQTVRKIIIKLPSELTRSNEPVIAGEEIIGPFATSTGVEESFTCMVTATHYEWSIPNYPKMARTGSTAKFIFPAAGKFLVQVTLDHDRTKRYTKEITVEAPEVIKSTIPEDIKPLIPTEVQPLPDPKTFSVKISDAIFTEYLSQVIDKKMAAADFDKYLCYKGETKVVANGDIITFNALCEEISGKKRRKFIIGKTKIKINSAVLRRDNEGCVNIIEVKYR
;
A
#
# COMPACT_ATOMS: atom_id res chain seq x y z
N MET A 1 23.63 -39.16 -90.21
CA MET A 1 22.80 -38.83 -89.04
C MET A 1 23.71 -38.43 -87.89
N LYS A 2 23.72 -37.15 -87.47
CA LYS A 2 24.50 -36.70 -86.32
C LYS A 2 23.62 -36.77 -85.07
N ALA A 3 23.91 -37.72 -84.19
CA ALA A 3 23.28 -37.79 -82.87
C ALA A 3 23.69 -36.54 -82.07
N GLN A 4 22.72 -35.67 -81.80
CA GLN A 4 22.93 -34.52 -80.92
C GLN A 4 23.23 -35.03 -79.53
N ARG A 5 24.47 -34.88 -79.07
CA ARG A 5 24.83 -35.01 -77.66
C ARG A 5 24.12 -33.88 -76.92
N ILE A 6 22.94 -34.18 -76.40
CA ILE A 6 22.26 -33.33 -75.43
C ILE A 6 23.20 -33.31 -74.21
N PHE A 7 23.97 -32.23 -74.09
CA PHE A 7 24.77 -31.95 -72.89
C PHE A 7 23.79 -31.71 -71.74
N THR A 8 23.30 -32.79 -71.12
CA THR A 8 22.82 -32.73 -69.74
C THR A 8 24.07 -32.41 -68.92
N ARG A 9 24.30 -31.11 -68.66
CA ARG A 9 25.28 -30.70 -67.66
C ARG A 9 24.85 -31.37 -66.36
N GLN A 10 25.49 -32.48 -66.02
CA GLN A 10 25.26 -33.16 -64.75
C GLN A 10 26.29 -32.63 -63.77
N VAL A 11 25.81 -32.14 -62.63
CA VAL A 11 26.65 -31.67 -61.52
C VAL A 11 26.43 -32.64 -60.37
N TYR A 12 27.50 -33.30 -59.90
CA TYR A 12 27.45 -34.35 -58.88
C TYR A 12 26.48 -35.52 -59.20
N GLY A 13 26.32 -35.85 -60.48
CA GLY A 13 25.43 -36.94 -60.91
C GLY A 13 23.94 -36.57 -61.01
N LEU A 14 23.56 -35.32 -60.70
CA LEU A 14 22.21 -34.80 -60.92
C LEU A 14 22.15 -33.83 -62.11
N ASP A 15 21.00 -33.79 -62.79
CA ASP A 15 20.73 -32.81 -63.85
C ASP A 15 20.81 -31.38 -63.30
N TYR A 16 21.54 -30.49 -63.99
CA TYR A 16 21.72 -29.10 -63.60
C TYR A 16 20.41 -28.31 -63.39
N ARG A 17 19.33 -28.65 -64.10
CA ARG A 17 18.00 -28.06 -63.89
C ARG A 17 17.44 -28.43 -62.52
N VAL A 18 17.65 -29.68 -62.10
CA VAL A 18 17.26 -30.19 -60.78
C VAL A 18 18.10 -29.53 -59.68
N PHE A 19 19.40 -29.38 -59.92
CA PHE A 19 20.28 -28.67 -58.99
C PHE A 19 19.86 -27.21 -58.79
N ARG A 20 19.48 -26.51 -59.86
CA ARG A 20 18.93 -25.14 -59.78
C ARG A 20 17.64 -25.08 -58.98
N SER A 21 16.71 -26.02 -59.19
CA SER A 21 15.48 -26.04 -58.38
C SER A 21 15.75 -26.32 -56.90
N ILE A 22 16.69 -27.23 -56.59
CA ILE A 22 17.08 -27.52 -55.20
C ILE A 22 17.70 -26.27 -54.56
N LEU A 23 18.59 -25.56 -55.26
CA LEU A 23 19.20 -24.34 -54.76
C LEU A 23 18.16 -23.25 -54.45
N VAL A 24 17.17 -23.07 -55.34
CA VAL A 24 16.07 -22.11 -55.12
C VAL A 24 15.23 -22.49 -53.90
N ILE A 25 14.90 -23.77 -53.73
CA ILE A 25 14.15 -24.25 -52.56
C ILE A 25 14.96 -24.05 -51.28
N VAL A 26 16.26 -24.32 -51.29
CA VAL A 26 17.15 -24.11 -50.14
C VAL A 26 17.23 -22.62 -49.77
N LEU A 27 17.35 -21.73 -50.76
CA LEU A 27 17.37 -20.28 -50.49
C LEU A 27 16.03 -19.78 -49.93
N LEU A 28 14.90 -20.28 -50.44
CA LEU A 28 13.58 -19.98 -49.89
C LEU A 28 13.43 -20.52 -48.46
N ALA A 29 13.89 -21.74 -48.19
CA ALA A 29 13.87 -22.34 -46.86
C ALA A 29 14.75 -21.57 -45.87
N ILE A 30 15.95 -21.16 -46.28
CA ILE A 30 16.83 -20.29 -45.49
C ILE A 30 16.17 -18.94 -45.26
N GLY A 31 15.55 -18.33 -46.27
CA GLY A 31 14.83 -17.06 -46.11
C GLY A 31 13.68 -17.15 -45.10
N LEU A 32 12.86 -18.21 -45.18
CA LEU A 32 11.78 -18.47 -44.22
C LEU A 32 12.32 -18.78 -42.81
N LEU A 33 13.43 -19.50 -42.71
CA LEU A 33 14.11 -19.76 -41.44
C LEU A 33 14.72 -18.48 -40.85
N SER A 34 15.32 -17.63 -41.69
CA SER A 34 15.90 -16.34 -41.29
C SER A 34 14.81 -15.41 -40.76
N TYR A 35 13.69 -15.33 -41.48
CA TYR A 35 12.51 -14.58 -41.05
C TYR A 35 11.99 -15.09 -39.70
N ARG A 36 11.86 -16.41 -39.53
CA ARG A 36 11.50 -17.05 -38.25
C ARG A 36 12.48 -16.78 -37.11
N LEU A 37 13.77 -16.60 -37.41
CA LEU A 37 14.81 -16.37 -36.41
C LEU A 37 14.96 -14.88 -36.05
N LEU A 38 14.69 -13.96 -36.97
CA LEU A 38 14.78 -12.51 -36.76
C LEU A 38 13.58 -11.92 -36.01
N ASP A 39 12.39 -12.53 -36.11
CA ASP A 39 11.19 -12.06 -35.40
C ASP A 39 11.18 -12.41 -33.89
N LYS A 40 12.17 -13.15 -33.38
CA LYS A 40 12.32 -13.37 -31.93
C LYS A 40 12.93 -12.14 -31.27
N LYS A 41 12.08 -11.20 -30.84
CA LYS A 41 12.47 -10.18 -29.87
C LYS A 41 13.04 -10.87 -28.62
N GLU A 42 14.28 -10.53 -28.25
CA GLU A 42 14.88 -11.01 -27.01
C GLU A 42 14.07 -10.46 -25.82
N CYS A 43 13.42 -11.35 -25.09
CA CYS A 43 12.69 -10.96 -23.89
C CYS A 43 13.65 -10.83 -22.71
N VAL A 44 13.80 -9.60 -22.22
CA VAL A 44 14.45 -9.36 -20.93
C VAL A 44 13.45 -9.73 -19.82
N PRO A 45 13.81 -10.61 -18.87
CA PRO A 45 12.91 -11.02 -17.80
C PRO A 45 12.55 -9.83 -16.90
N ILE A 46 11.27 -9.71 -16.56
CA ILE A 46 10.76 -8.65 -15.69
C ILE A 46 11.03 -9.05 -14.25
N ASN A 47 12.07 -8.47 -13.66
CA ASN A 47 12.32 -8.67 -12.24
C ASN A 47 11.34 -7.85 -11.41
N PHE A 48 10.66 -8.50 -10.48
CA PHE A 48 9.78 -7.83 -9.53
C PHE A 48 9.92 -8.35 -8.12
N THR A 49 9.66 -7.47 -7.16
CA THR A 49 9.68 -7.76 -5.72
C THR A 49 8.27 -7.68 -5.15
N VAL A 50 8.01 -8.51 -4.14
CA VAL A 50 6.75 -8.51 -3.41
C VAL A 50 7.06 -8.09 -1.99
N LYS A 51 6.52 -6.96 -1.56
CA LYS A 51 6.71 -6.41 -0.20
C LYS A 51 5.42 -6.52 0.61
N THR A 52 5.60 -6.69 1.91
CA THR A 52 4.52 -6.67 2.88
C THR A 52 5.03 -6.27 4.27
N ILE A 53 4.10 -6.03 5.18
CA ILE A 53 4.30 -5.58 6.56
C ILE A 53 4.86 -6.72 7.43
N THR A 54 4.48 -7.98 7.14
CA THR A 54 4.96 -9.16 7.88
C THR A 54 6.19 -9.78 7.21
N HIS A 55 7.16 -10.22 8.02
CA HIS A 55 8.38 -10.83 7.50
C HIS A 55 8.08 -12.28 7.07
N HIS A 56 7.81 -12.47 5.79
CA HIS A 56 7.63 -13.80 5.22
C HIS A 56 8.92 -14.29 4.56
N THR A 57 9.27 -15.53 4.81
CA THR A 57 10.28 -16.26 4.03
C THR A 57 9.58 -17.09 2.94
N ASP A 58 10.25 -17.26 1.79
CA ASP A 58 9.87 -18.20 0.73
C ASP A 58 8.55 -17.95 -0.03
N SER A 59 8.20 -16.68 -0.30
CA SER A 59 7.03 -16.30 -1.13
C SER A 59 5.69 -16.90 -0.65
N SER A 60 5.60 -17.20 0.65
CA SER A 60 4.36 -17.59 1.31
C SER A 60 3.76 -16.39 2.06
N TYR A 61 2.46 -16.17 1.95
CA TYR A 61 1.76 -15.00 2.49
C TYR A 61 0.40 -15.42 3.09
N SER A 62 -0.24 -14.54 3.84
CA SER A 62 -1.53 -14.84 4.48
C SER A 62 -2.70 -14.32 3.64
N ALA A 63 -3.81 -15.08 3.58
CA ALA A 63 -5.03 -14.60 2.94
C ALA A 63 -5.56 -13.38 3.69
N GLY A 64 -6.04 -12.38 2.97
CA GLY A 64 -6.51 -11.13 3.55
C GLY A 64 -5.43 -10.06 3.75
N GLU A 65 -4.15 -10.39 3.57
CA GLU A 65 -3.00 -9.49 3.62
C GLU A 65 -2.87 -8.66 2.32
N SER A 66 -2.44 -7.41 2.43
CA SER A 66 -2.22 -6.53 1.27
C SER A 66 -0.78 -6.66 0.79
N LEU A 67 -0.58 -7.25 -0.40
CA LEU A 67 0.73 -7.48 -0.99
C LEU A 67 1.06 -6.37 -2.01
N SER A 68 2.25 -5.79 -1.91
CA SER A 68 2.74 -4.76 -2.83
C SER A 68 3.71 -5.34 -3.85
N PHE A 69 3.30 -5.33 -5.11
CA PHE A 69 4.08 -5.78 -6.26
C PHE A 69 4.82 -4.60 -6.90
N ILE A 70 6.13 -4.73 -7.00
CA ILE A 70 7.01 -3.66 -7.49
C ILE A 70 7.89 -4.23 -8.60
N ALA A 71 7.63 -3.81 -9.84
CA ALA A 71 8.50 -4.14 -10.96
C ALA A 71 9.70 -3.20 -11.05
N ALA A 72 10.84 -3.74 -11.46
CA ALA A 72 12.00 -2.96 -11.87
C ALA A 72 11.61 -2.03 -13.03
N ALA A 73 12.22 -0.84 -13.09
CA ALA A 73 11.94 0.12 -14.15
C ALA A 73 12.41 -0.43 -15.51
N THR A 74 11.49 -0.91 -16.33
CA THR A 74 11.77 -1.44 -17.68
C THR A 74 11.42 -0.45 -18.79
N GLY A 75 10.77 0.68 -18.48
CA GLY A 75 10.34 1.70 -19.45
C GLY A 75 9.03 1.37 -20.18
N ASP A 76 8.62 0.11 -20.19
CA ASP A 76 7.36 -0.38 -20.77
C ASP A 76 6.22 -0.42 -19.73
N GLU A 77 4.97 -0.30 -20.18
CA GLU A 77 3.79 -0.51 -19.33
C GLU A 77 3.65 -1.99 -18.95
N ILE A 78 3.54 -2.25 -17.65
CA ILE A 78 3.47 -3.61 -17.09
C ILE A 78 2.03 -3.90 -16.71
N THR A 79 1.49 -4.99 -17.26
CA THR A 79 0.18 -5.55 -16.94
C THR A 79 0.35 -6.75 -16.03
N TRP A 80 -0.38 -6.75 -14.91
CA TRP A 80 -0.37 -7.77 -13.89
C TRP A 80 -1.61 -8.64 -13.96
N ASP A 81 -1.41 -9.94 -13.86
CA ASP A 81 -2.43 -10.95 -13.69
C ASP A 81 -2.08 -11.73 -12.42
N PHE A 82 -2.97 -11.73 -11.43
CA PHE A 82 -2.72 -12.29 -10.11
C PHE A 82 -3.07 -13.79 -10.02
N GLY A 83 -3.74 -14.34 -11.03
CA GLY A 83 -4.09 -15.77 -11.09
C GLY A 83 -5.21 -16.19 -10.14
N ASP A 84 -5.96 -15.24 -9.57
CA ASP A 84 -7.12 -15.44 -8.69
C ASP A 84 -8.44 -14.96 -9.30
N ASP A 85 -8.50 -14.91 -10.64
CA ASP A 85 -9.62 -14.37 -11.44
C ASP A 85 -9.93 -12.88 -11.23
N ALA A 86 -9.06 -12.14 -10.54
CA ALA A 86 -9.17 -10.69 -10.42
C ALA A 86 -8.89 -9.97 -11.76
N GLU A 87 -9.42 -8.75 -11.90
CA GLU A 87 -9.14 -7.91 -13.06
C GLU A 87 -7.63 -7.62 -13.19
N LYS A 88 -7.15 -7.58 -14.43
CA LYS A 88 -5.76 -7.26 -14.72
C LYS A 88 -5.50 -5.78 -14.44
N VAL A 89 -4.39 -5.49 -13.77
CA VAL A 89 -4.05 -4.12 -13.38
C VAL A 89 -2.77 -3.70 -14.07
N THR A 90 -2.73 -2.46 -14.59
CA THR A 90 -1.50 -1.89 -15.17
C THR A 90 -0.81 -0.96 -14.19
N GLY A 91 0.52 -0.99 -14.18
CA GLY A 91 1.33 -0.09 -13.38
C GLY A 91 2.64 -0.71 -12.91
N GLN A 92 3.60 0.14 -12.58
CA GLN A 92 4.88 -0.30 -12.01
C GLN A 92 4.76 -0.72 -10.53
N TYR A 93 3.82 -0.08 -9.82
CA TYR A 93 3.54 -0.30 -8.41
C TYR A 93 2.05 -0.63 -8.26
N VAL A 94 1.77 -1.83 -7.77
CA VAL A 94 0.40 -2.35 -7.63
C VAL A 94 0.23 -3.06 -6.31
N SER A 95 -0.94 -2.88 -5.69
CA SER A 95 -1.30 -3.58 -4.47
C SER A 95 -2.44 -4.53 -4.76
N HIS A 96 -2.33 -5.77 -4.28
CA HIS A 96 -3.36 -6.80 -4.44
C HIS A 96 -3.55 -7.59 -3.14
N LYS A 97 -4.76 -8.13 -2.97
CA LYS A 97 -5.17 -8.85 -1.75
C LYS A 97 -5.88 -10.13 -2.15
N TYR A 98 -5.30 -11.26 -1.77
CA TYR A 98 -5.88 -12.59 -2.00
C TYR A 98 -6.84 -12.93 -0.87
N LEU A 99 -8.11 -13.22 -1.21
CA LEU A 99 -9.13 -13.60 -0.22
C LEU A 99 -9.16 -15.11 0.04
N SER A 100 -8.80 -15.90 -0.97
CA SER A 100 -8.77 -17.36 -0.89
C SER A 100 -7.36 -17.87 -0.66
N THR A 101 -7.27 -18.97 0.08
CA THR A 101 -6.01 -19.70 0.26
C THR A 101 -5.74 -20.54 -0.99
N GLY A 102 -4.47 -20.75 -1.31
CA GLY A 102 -4.10 -21.47 -2.51
C GLY A 102 -2.72 -21.09 -3.03
N THR A 103 -2.32 -21.77 -4.08
CA THR A 103 -1.16 -21.36 -4.88
C THR A 103 -1.66 -20.49 -6.02
N PHE A 104 -1.10 -19.30 -6.14
CA PHE A 104 -1.41 -18.38 -7.23
C PHE A 104 -0.18 -18.14 -8.10
N ILE A 105 -0.42 -17.97 -9.40
CA ILE A 105 0.63 -17.69 -10.38
C ILE A 105 0.48 -16.25 -10.81
N VAL A 106 1.37 -15.39 -10.30
CA VAL A 106 1.39 -13.98 -10.68
C VAL A 106 2.16 -13.84 -11.98
N THR A 107 1.52 -13.27 -12.98
CA THR A 107 2.09 -13.01 -14.30
C THR A 107 2.25 -11.51 -14.50
N ALA A 108 3.49 -11.05 -14.66
CA ALA A 108 3.81 -9.70 -15.12
C ALA A 108 4.08 -9.77 -16.62
N SER A 109 3.41 -8.93 -17.40
CA SER A 109 3.53 -8.90 -18.86
C SER A 109 3.73 -7.49 -19.39
N THR A 110 4.57 -7.32 -20.40
CA THR A 110 4.69 -6.06 -21.16
C THR A 110 4.00 -6.20 -22.51
N GLY A 111 3.54 -5.09 -23.08
CA GLY A 111 2.90 -5.05 -24.41
C GLY A 111 3.75 -5.66 -25.54
N ASN A 112 5.06 -5.83 -25.32
CA ASN A 112 6.00 -6.51 -26.22
C ASN A 112 5.98 -8.06 -26.11
N SER A 113 4.94 -8.66 -25.54
CA SER A 113 4.74 -10.11 -25.37
C SER A 113 5.68 -10.84 -24.39
N CYS A 114 6.52 -10.11 -23.66
CA CYS A 114 7.37 -10.68 -22.63
C CYS A 114 6.57 -10.88 -21.34
N GLN A 115 6.68 -12.08 -20.76
CA GLN A 115 5.96 -12.45 -19.55
C GLN A 115 6.93 -13.05 -18.54
N THR A 116 6.76 -12.70 -17.27
CA THR A 116 7.45 -13.32 -16.15
C THR A 116 6.42 -13.81 -15.16
N VAL A 117 6.54 -15.09 -14.79
CA VAL A 117 5.63 -15.74 -13.86
C VAL A 117 6.33 -15.98 -12.53
N ARG A 118 5.60 -15.78 -11.43
CA ARG A 118 6.07 -16.10 -10.08
C ARG A 118 4.98 -16.83 -9.31
N LYS A 119 5.35 -17.96 -8.73
CA LYS A 119 4.49 -18.72 -7.83
C LYS A 119 4.49 -18.06 -6.46
N ILE A 120 3.31 -17.80 -5.92
CA ILE A 120 3.11 -17.37 -4.54
C ILE A 120 2.15 -18.34 -3.84
N ILE A 121 2.33 -18.51 -2.54
CA ILE A 121 1.52 -19.44 -1.74
C ILE A 121 0.76 -18.63 -0.71
N ILE A 122 -0.56 -18.56 -0.84
CA ILE A 122 -1.44 -17.91 0.11
C ILE A 122 -1.96 -18.97 1.07
N LYS A 123 -1.55 -18.87 2.32
CA LYS A 123 -2.02 -19.73 3.41
C LYS A 123 -3.17 -19.03 4.10
N LEU A 124 -4.01 -19.80 4.80
CA LEU A 124 -4.94 -19.18 5.72
C LEU A 124 -4.11 -18.32 6.67
N PRO A 125 -4.58 -17.12 7.07
CA PRO A 125 -4.06 -16.51 8.29
C PRO A 125 -4.05 -17.63 9.30
N SER A 126 -2.87 -18.02 9.76
CA SER A 126 -2.84 -18.74 11.00
C SER A 126 -3.50 -17.77 11.96
N GLU A 127 -4.75 -18.04 12.34
CA GLU A 127 -5.15 -17.67 13.68
C GLU A 127 -3.97 -18.09 14.53
N LEU A 128 -3.41 -17.16 15.30
CA LEU A 128 -2.37 -17.46 16.25
C LEU A 128 -2.99 -18.40 17.29
N THR A 129 -3.22 -19.66 16.91
CA THR A 129 -3.35 -20.77 17.83
C THR A 129 -1.97 -20.83 18.44
N ARG A 130 -1.89 -20.26 19.64
CA ARG A 130 -0.84 -20.47 20.64
C ARG A 130 -0.21 -21.83 20.40
N SER A 131 0.96 -21.87 19.77
CA SER A 131 1.70 -23.12 19.67
C SER A 131 2.14 -23.44 21.08
N ASN A 132 1.61 -24.54 21.63
CA ASN A 132 2.13 -25.20 22.81
C ASN A 132 3.49 -25.86 22.50
N GLU A 133 4.46 -25.03 22.14
CA GLU A 133 5.87 -25.24 22.45
C GLU A 133 6.20 -24.14 23.46
N PRO A 134 6.89 -24.39 24.58
CA PRO A 134 6.94 -23.46 25.69
C PRO A 134 7.82 -22.26 25.32
N VAL A 135 7.22 -21.29 24.62
CA VAL A 135 7.68 -19.91 24.64
C VAL A 135 7.13 -19.33 25.93
N ILE A 136 7.83 -19.59 27.01
CA ILE A 136 7.78 -18.75 28.20
C ILE A 136 8.40 -17.42 27.78
N ALA A 137 7.60 -16.54 27.20
CA ALA A 137 7.93 -15.13 26.99
C ALA A 137 6.61 -14.35 27.10
N GLY A 138 6.22 -14.08 28.34
CA GLY A 138 4.93 -13.51 28.70
C GLY A 138 4.72 -13.29 30.20
N GLU A 139 5.63 -13.75 31.05
CA GLU A 139 5.63 -13.48 32.50
C GLU A 139 6.67 -12.42 32.90
N GLU A 140 7.55 -12.03 31.97
CA GLU A 140 8.65 -11.12 32.22
C GLU A 140 8.21 -9.66 32.29
N ILE A 141 7.02 -9.30 31.80
CA ILE A 141 6.47 -7.95 31.91
C ILE A 141 5.19 -7.98 32.74
N ILE A 142 5.25 -7.44 33.96
CA ILE A 142 4.09 -7.22 34.82
C ILE A 142 3.41 -5.92 34.38
N GLY A 143 2.08 -5.97 34.24
CA GLY A 143 1.27 -4.84 33.80
C GLY A 143 -0.15 -5.29 33.46
N PRO A 144 -1.08 -4.35 33.27
CA PRO A 144 -2.47 -4.63 32.92
C PRO A 144 -2.60 -5.24 31.52
N PHE A 145 -3.65 -6.05 31.33
CA PHE A 145 -4.01 -6.64 30.03
C PHE A 145 -5.04 -5.79 29.27
N ALA A 146 -5.81 -4.98 29.99
CA ALA A 146 -6.78 -4.05 29.44
C ALA A 146 -6.81 -2.77 30.25
N THR A 147 -7.12 -1.66 29.60
CA THR A 147 -7.32 -0.34 30.23
C THR A 147 -8.28 0.50 29.37
N SER A 148 -8.63 1.69 29.84
CA SER A 148 -9.40 2.67 29.06
C SER A 148 -8.50 3.77 28.51
N THR A 149 -8.92 4.43 27.41
CA THR A 149 -8.16 5.55 26.85
C THR A 149 -7.89 6.65 27.87
N GLY A 150 -6.67 7.20 27.87
CA GLY A 150 -6.29 8.30 28.77
C GLY A 150 -5.89 7.89 30.19
N VAL A 151 -5.97 6.61 30.54
CA VAL A 151 -5.45 6.09 31.82
C VAL A 151 -3.94 5.88 31.74
N GLU A 152 -3.21 6.26 32.80
CA GLU A 152 -1.78 6.00 32.94
C GLU A 152 -1.57 4.58 33.49
N GLU A 153 -0.94 3.73 32.69
CA GLU A 153 -0.64 2.34 33.06
C GLU A 153 0.85 2.10 33.20
N SER A 154 1.23 1.32 34.22
CA SER A 154 2.61 0.95 34.50
C SER A 154 2.94 -0.47 34.07
N PHE A 155 4.11 -0.63 33.47
CA PHE A 155 4.66 -1.90 33.04
C PHE A 155 6.06 -2.08 33.62
N THR A 156 6.32 -3.22 34.26
CA THR A 156 7.59 -3.54 34.92
C THR A 156 8.19 -4.78 34.31
N CYS A 157 9.47 -4.73 33.95
CA CYS A 157 10.21 -5.91 33.50
C CYS A 157 10.84 -6.64 34.70
N MET A 158 10.58 -7.94 34.80
CA MET A 158 11.08 -8.85 35.83
C MET A 158 12.48 -9.40 35.53
N VAL A 159 12.97 -9.18 34.31
CA VAL A 159 14.31 -9.62 33.89
C VAL A 159 15.32 -8.53 34.23
N THR A 160 16.30 -8.88 35.06
CA THR A 160 17.36 -7.95 35.46
C THR A 160 18.31 -7.66 34.29
N ALA A 161 18.41 -6.40 33.92
CA ALA A 161 19.34 -5.87 32.92
C ALA A 161 19.97 -4.54 33.38
N THR A 162 21.02 -4.12 32.68
CA THR A 162 21.70 -2.86 32.95
C THR A 162 21.00 -1.67 32.28
N HIS A 163 20.42 -1.90 31.11
CA HIS A 163 19.71 -0.89 30.34
C HIS A 163 18.37 -1.45 29.86
N TYR A 164 17.32 -0.63 29.97
CA TYR A 164 15.97 -0.96 29.55
C TYR A 164 15.50 0.12 28.58
N GLU A 165 15.09 -0.29 27.39
CA GLU A 165 14.53 0.60 26.37
C GLU A 165 13.13 0.15 26.01
N TRP A 166 12.13 0.89 26.49
CA TRP A 166 10.73 0.63 26.21
C TRP A 166 10.26 1.41 24.99
N SER A 167 9.43 0.78 24.17
CA SER A 167 8.87 1.37 22.96
C SER A 167 7.48 0.81 22.68
N ILE A 168 6.68 1.62 21.99
CA ILE A 168 5.43 1.18 21.36
C ILE A 168 5.69 1.35 19.86
N PRO A 169 5.71 0.28 19.04
CA PRO A 169 6.14 0.35 17.64
C PRO A 169 5.40 1.40 16.80
N ASN A 170 4.11 1.59 17.07
CA ASN A 170 3.27 2.57 16.37
C ASN A 170 3.39 4.00 16.93
N TYR A 171 4.07 4.19 18.07
CA TYR A 171 4.20 5.46 18.78
C TYR A 171 5.64 5.66 19.27
N PRO A 172 6.61 5.91 18.38
CA PRO A 172 8.03 6.02 18.73
C PRO A 172 8.34 7.16 19.71
N LYS A 173 7.50 8.21 19.73
CA LYS A 173 7.62 9.34 20.67
C LYS A 173 7.30 8.97 22.13
N MET A 174 6.71 7.80 22.36
CA MET A 174 6.39 7.32 23.70
C MET A 174 7.52 6.51 24.34
N ALA A 175 8.71 6.42 23.73
CA ALA A 175 9.81 5.64 24.29
C ALA A 175 10.16 6.04 25.74
N ARG A 176 10.51 5.05 26.57
CA ARG A 176 10.86 5.23 28.00
C ARG A 176 12.05 4.35 28.36
N THR A 177 12.68 4.66 29.49
CA THR A 177 13.83 3.91 30.02
C THR A 177 13.61 3.54 31.48
N GLY A 178 14.33 2.53 31.96
CA GLY A 178 14.25 2.04 33.35
C GLY A 178 13.48 0.72 33.47
N SER A 179 13.60 0.04 34.61
CA SER A 179 12.97 -1.28 34.83
C SER A 179 11.45 -1.24 34.86
N THR A 180 10.85 -0.06 35.10
CA THR A 180 9.41 0.20 35.01
C THR A 180 9.16 1.41 34.11
N ALA A 181 8.21 1.28 33.19
CA ALA A 181 7.76 2.35 32.30
C ALA A 181 6.27 2.59 32.44
N LYS A 182 5.86 3.85 32.26
CA LYS A 182 4.46 4.26 32.30
C LYS A 182 4.01 4.82 30.96
N PHE A 183 2.81 4.45 30.53
CA PHE A 183 2.23 4.86 29.26
C PHE A 183 0.80 5.34 29.42
N ILE A 184 0.43 6.34 28.60
CA ILE A 184 -0.95 6.80 28.43
C ILE A 184 -1.30 6.58 26.98
N PHE A 185 -2.33 5.79 26.71
CA PHE A 185 -2.74 5.44 25.36
C PHE A 185 -3.80 6.44 24.85
N PRO A 186 -3.54 7.14 23.73
CA PRO A 186 -4.40 8.22 23.25
C PRO A 186 -5.63 7.73 22.48
N ALA A 187 -5.65 6.46 22.06
CA ALA A 187 -6.70 5.87 21.25
C ALA A 187 -7.04 4.47 21.74
N ALA A 188 -8.28 4.04 21.49
CA ALA A 188 -8.70 2.68 21.72
C ALA A 188 -8.07 1.76 20.66
N GLY A 189 -7.81 0.51 21.03
CA GLY A 189 -7.20 -0.47 20.16
C GLY A 189 -6.20 -1.37 20.89
N LYS A 190 -5.56 -2.25 20.12
CA LYS A 190 -4.54 -3.17 20.64
C LYS A 190 -3.16 -2.54 20.49
N PHE A 191 -2.44 -2.44 21.60
CA PHE A 191 -1.09 -1.90 21.63
C PHE A 191 -0.11 -2.99 22.05
N LEU A 192 1.07 -2.98 21.41
CA LEU A 192 2.18 -3.86 21.75
C LEU A 192 3.23 -3.04 22.49
N VAL A 193 3.35 -3.25 23.80
CA VAL A 193 4.40 -2.67 24.63
C VAL A 193 5.64 -3.55 24.52
N GLN A 194 6.77 -2.98 24.15
CA GLN A 194 8.00 -3.73 23.93
C GLN A 194 9.13 -3.15 24.78
N VAL A 195 9.92 -4.01 25.44
CA VAL A 195 11.18 -3.62 26.11
C VAL A 195 12.35 -4.37 25.48
N THR A 196 13.44 -3.65 25.20
CA THR A 196 14.72 -4.21 24.74
C THR A 196 15.74 -4.02 25.86
N LEU A 197 16.44 -5.10 26.22
CA LEU A 197 17.43 -5.08 27.30
C LEU A 197 18.85 -4.96 26.74
N ASP A 198 19.70 -4.19 27.41
CA ASP A 198 21.14 -4.04 27.12
C ASP A 198 21.47 -3.67 25.66
N HIS A 199 20.55 -3.01 24.94
CA HIS A 199 20.64 -2.73 23.50
C HIS A 199 20.77 -3.99 22.61
N ASP A 200 20.47 -5.16 23.17
CA ASP A 200 20.50 -6.43 22.49
C ASP A 200 19.10 -6.75 21.94
N ARG A 201 18.97 -6.76 20.61
CA ARG A 201 17.70 -7.00 19.93
C ARG A 201 17.18 -8.43 20.14
N THR A 202 18.02 -9.36 20.58
CA THR A 202 17.63 -10.73 20.93
C THR A 202 16.98 -10.81 22.31
N LYS A 203 17.29 -9.85 23.21
CA LYS A 203 16.69 -9.73 24.55
C LYS A 203 15.52 -8.75 24.54
N ARG A 204 14.53 -9.06 23.72
CA ARG A 204 13.35 -8.25 23.51
C ARG A 204 12.12 -8.97 24.03
N TYR A 205 11.39 -8.31 24.92
CA TYR A 205 10.16 -8.83 25.50
C TYR A 205 8.98 -7.94 25.10
N THR A 206 7.80 -8.54 24.96
CA THR A 206 6.59 -7.84 24.50
C THR A 206 5.39 -8.20 25.35
N LYS A 207 4.48 -7.23 25.54
CA LYS A 207 3.18 -7.42 26.18
C LYS A 207 2.09 -6.71 25.38
N GLU A 208 0.99 -7.40 25.13
CA GLU A 208 -0.21 -6.81 24.52
C GLU A 208 -1.09 -6.18 25.60
N ILE A 209 -1.62 -5.00 25.31
CA ILE A 209 -2.67 -4.35 26.09
C ILE A 209 -3.81 -3.94 25.16
N THR A 210 -5.04 -4.22 25.60
CA THR A 210 -6.26 -3.76 24.92
C THR A 210 -6.74 -2.46 25.57
N VAL A 211 -6.78 -1.39 24.80
CA VAL A 211 -7.29 -0.10 25.27
C VAL A 211 -8.72 0.04 24.77
N GLU A 212 -9.67 0.07 25.68
CA GLU A 212 -11.08 0.24 25.37
C GLU A 212 -11.42 1.72 25.30
N ALA A 213 -12.36 2.06 24.41
CA ALA A 213 -12.93 3.40 24.41
C ALA A 213 -13.67 3.62 25.73
N PRO A 214 -13.78 4.87 26.23
CA PRO A 214 -14.59 5.15 27.40
C PRO A 214 -16.01 4.66 27.13
N GLU A 215 -16.58 3.87 28.04
CA GLU A 215 -17.97 3.45 27.92
C GLU A 215 -18.87 4.69 27.83
N VAL A 216 -19.41 4.92 26.63
CA VAL A 216 -20.50 5.88 26.46
C VAL A 216 -21.71 5.20 27.09
N ILE A 217 -22.04 5.58 28.32
CA ILE A 217 -23.27 5.18 28.99
C ILE A 217 -24.42 5.61 28.08
N LYS A 218 -24.95 4.68 27.28
CA LYS A 218 -26.17 4.87 26.51
C LYS A 218 -27.29 4.98 27.55
N SER A 219 -27.69 6.21 27.86
CA SER A 219 -28.87 6.47 28.67
C SER A 219 -30.08 5.80 28.01
N THR A 220 -30.55 4.71 28.60
CA THR A 220 -31.89 4.19 28.37
C THR A 220 -32.85 5.21 28.97
N ILE A 221 -33.54 5.98 28.14
CA ILE A 221 -34.57 6.95 28.55
C ILE A 221 -35.90 6.19 28.61
N PRO A 222 -36.55 6.07 29.79
CA PRO A 222 -37.97 5.72 29.86
C PRO A 222 -38.80 6.93 29.43
N GLU A 223 -39.84 6.62 28.66
CA GLU A 223 -40.87 7.49 28.14
C GLU A 223 -41.62 8.25 29.27
N ASP A 224 -42.12 9.45 28.94
CA ASP A 224 -42.96 10.36 29.73
C ASP A 224 -42.31 11.20 30.86
N ILE A 225 -42.17 12.52 30.61
CA ILE A 225 -43.00 13.59 31.22
C ILE A 225 -42.69 14.95 30.55
N LYS A 226 -43.80 15.67 30.30
CA LYS A 226 -44.05 16.99 29.69
C LYS A 226 -43.16 18.16 30.19
N PRO A 227 -42.93 19.23 29.37
CA PRO A 227 -41.83 20.19 29.57
C PRO A 227 -42.21 21.45 30.39
N LEU A 228 -41.22 21.98 31.12
CA LEU A 228 -41.14 23.38 31.56
C LEU A 228 -39.70 23.89 31.30
N ILE A 229 -39.62 24.99 30.56
CA ILE A 229 -38.44 25.71 29.99
C ILE A 229 -37.86 26.67 31.07
N PRO A 230 -36.67 27.30 30.94
CA PRO A 230 -35.32 26.88 30.52
C PRO A 230 -34.25 27.18 31.61
N THR A 231 -33.14 26.44 31.63
CA THR A 231 -31.86 27.04 32.06
C THR A 231 -30.87 26.82 30.95
N GLU A 232 -30.38 27.94 30.44
CA GLU A 232 -29.33 28.08 29.45
C GLU A 232 -28.13 27.18 29.77
N VAL A 233 -27.95 26.15 28.95
CA VAL A 233 -26.70 25.40 28.86
C VAL A 233 -26.34 25.35 27.39
N GLN A 234 -25.16 25.87 27.12
CA GLN A 234 -24.53 25.98 25.81
C GLN A 234 -24.59 24.64 25.06
N PRO A 235 -24.83 24.63 23.73
CA PRO A 235 -24.86 23.39 22.98
C PRO A 235 -23.48 22.73 23.03
N LEU A 236 -23.40 21.56 23.67
CA LEU A 236 -22.30 20.62 23.42
C LEU A 236 -22.34 20.20 21.94
N PRO A 237 -21.18 20.00 21.31
CA PRO A 237 -21.12 19.66 19.89
C PRO A 237 -21.76 18.29 19.63
N ASP A 238 -22.68 18.26 18.67
CA ASP A 238 -23.38 17.05 18.25
C ASP A 238 -22.40 15.91 17.88
N PRO A 239 -22.76 14.65 18.16
CA PRO A 239 -22.05 13.49 17.64
C PRO A 239 -22.06 13.53 16.10
N LYS A 240 -20.85 13.46 15.51
CA LYS A 240 -20.62 13.56 14.06
C LYS A 240 -21.52 12.59 13.30
N THR A 241 -22.58 13.15 12.72
CA THR A 241 -23.38 12.51 11.68
C THR A 241 -22.65 12.76 10.37
N PHE A 242 -21.92 11.77 9.84
CA PHE A 242 -21.32 11.89 8.50
C PHE A 242 -22.41 11.80 7.44
N SER A 243 -23.00 12.95 7.07
CA SER A 243 -24.00 13.03 5.99
C SER A 243 -23.84 14.24 5.07
N VAL A 244 -22.62 14.77 4.92
CA VAL A 244 -22.36 15.78 3.87
C VAL A 244 -21.43 15.16 2.82
N LYS A 245 -22.02 14.57 1.78
CA LYS A 245 -21.30 14.13 0.58
C LYS A 245 -20.83 15.36 -0.19
N ILE A 246 -19.60 15.78 0.04
CA ILE A 246 -18.95 16.83 -0.75
C ILE A 246 -18.50 16.26 -2.10
N SER A 247 -18.73 16.98 -3.19
CA SER A 247 -18.24 16.59 -4.51
C SER A 247 -16.79 17.05 -4.73
N ASP A 248 -16.09 16.36 -5.61
CA ASP A 248 -14.69 16.61 -5.96
C ASP A 248 -14.48 18.05 -6.49
N ALA A 249 -15.45 18.58 -7.23
CA ALA A 249 -15.43 19.96 -7.73
C ALA A 249 -15.54 21.00 -6.61
N ILE A 250 -16.43 20.79 -5.63
CA ILE A 250 -16.58 21.69 -4.47
C ILE A 250 -15.33 21.61 -3.58
N PHE A 251 -14.79 20.41 -3.40
CA PHE A 251 -13.57 20.21 -2.62
C PHE A 251 -12.36 20.90 -3.24
N THR A 252 -12.25 20.88 -4.57
CA THR A 252 -11.22 21.60 -5.32
C THR A 252 -11.30 23.12 -5.09
N GLU A 253 -12.51 23.68 -5.02
CA GLU A 253 -12.72 25.10 -4.71
C GLU A 253 -12.32 25.44 -3.28
N TYR A 254 -12.68 24.59 -2.31
CA TYR A 254 -12.27 24.79 -0.92
C TYR A 254 -10.74 24.77 -0.74
N LEU A 255 -10.03 23.88 -1.44
CA LEU A 255 -8.55 23.89 -1.43
C LEU A 255 -7.99 25.19 -2.02
N SER A 256 -8.66 25.80 -3.01
CA SER A 256 -8.28 27.11 -3.53
C SER A 256 -8.45 28.22 -2.47
N GLN A 257 -9.44 28.10 -1.58
CA GLN A 257 -9.62 29.01 -0.45
C GLN A 257 -8.55 28.85 0.65
N VAL A 258 -7.95 27.66 0.80
CA VAL A 258 -6.79 27.43 1.69
C VAL A 258 -5.56 28.19 1.19
N ILE A 259 -5.36 28.25 -0.14
CA ILE A 259 -4.27 29.05 -0.76
C ILE A 259 -4.46 30.54 -0.45
N ASP A 260 -5.71 31.01 -0.50
CA ASP A 260 -6.07 32.39 -0.16
C ASP A 260 -6.17 32.66 1.37
N LYS A 261 -5.83 31.66 2.20
CA LYS A 261 -5.89 31.71 3.68
C LYS A 261 -7.27 32.06 4.25
N LYS A 262 -8.32 31.75 3.51
CA LYS A 262 -9.71 31.93 3.94
C LYS A 262 -10.27 30.70 4.66
N MET A 263 -9.64 29.54 4.46
CA MET A 263 -9.98 28.27 5.11
C MET A 263 -8.73 27.63 5.71
N ALA A 264 -8.90 26.93 6.82
CA ALA A 264 -7.87 26.15 7.49
C ALA A 264 -8.12 24.64 7.30
N ALA A 265 -7.10 23.82 7.57
CA ALA A 265 -7.22 22.36 7.45
C ALA A 265 -8.37 21.78 8.30
N ALA A 266 -8.61 22.37 9.49
CA ALA A 266 -9.68 21.97 10.39
C ALA A 266 -11.09 22.12 9.80
N ASP A 267 -11.31 23.02 8.84
CA ASP A 267 -12.62 23.23 8.19
C ASP A 267 -13.06 22.02 7.35
N PHE A 268 -12.12 21.12 7.05
CA PHE A 268 -12.33 19.89 6.28
C PHE A 268 -12.57 18.66 7.16
N ASP A 269 -12.41 18.76 8.49
CA ASP A 269 -12.53 17.64 9.44
C ASP A 269 -13.92 16.96 9.44
N LYS A 270 -14.93 17.64 8.90
CA LYS A 270 -16.28 17.10 8.70
C LYS A 270 -16.43 16.21 7.47
N TYR A 271 -15.48 16.25 6.54
CA TYR A 271 -15.49 15.48 5.30
C TYR A 271 -14.47 14.33 5.30
N LEU A 272 -13.48 14.39 6.20
CA LEU A 272 -12.30 13.54 6.20
C LEU A 272 -12.32 12.52 7.34
N CYS A 273 -12.00 11.25 7.04
CA CYS A 273 -12.07 10.17 8.04
C CYS A 273 -11.04 10.32 9.13
N TYR A 274 -9.84 10.74 8.75
CA TYR A 274 -8.71 10.92 9.66
C TYR A 274 -8.39 12.40 9.86
N LYS A 275 -9.38 13.30 9.61
CA LYS A 275 -9.19 14.76 9.74
C LYS A 275 -7.93 15.21 8.99
N GLY A 276 -7.11 16.05 9.61
CA GLY A 276 -5.80 16.48 9.11
C GLY A 276 -4.76 15.38 8.83
N GLU A 277 -4.94 14.16 9.33
CA GLU A 277 -4.05 13.02 9.05
C GLU A 277 -4.48 12.22 7.81
N THR A 278 -5.58 12.60 7.16
CA THR A 278 -6.07 11.91 5.97
C THR A 278 -5.01 11.90 4.88
N LYS A 279 -4.83 10.74 4.24
CA LYS A 279 -3.78 10.50 3.26
C LYS A 279 -4.03 11.31 1.99
N VAL A 280 -3.01 12.03 1.54
CA VAL A 280 -3.03 12.82 0.31
C VAL A 280 -1.93 12.34 -0.62
N VAL A 281 -2.27 12.11 -1.89
CA VAL A 281 -1.30 11.96 -2.98
C VAL A 281 -1.21 13.30 -3.69
N ALA A 282 -0.19 14.09 -3.35
CA ALA A 282 0.02 15.46 -3.80
C ALA A 282 1.11 15.48 -4.90
N ASN A 283 0.74 15.75 -6.15
CA ASN A 283 1.68 15.75 -7.29
C ASN A 283 2.54 14.46 -7.43
N GLY A 284 2.10 13.34 -6.84
CA GLY A 284 2.82 12.05 -6.85
C GLY A 284 3.43 11.68 -5.49
N ASP A 285 3.60 12.63 -4.57
CA ASP A 285 4.15 12.40 -3.25
C ASP A 285 3.04 12.10 -2.22
N ILE A 286 3.31 11.19 -1.28
CA ILE A 286 2.36 10.84 -0.22
C ILE A 286 2.62 11.72 0.99
N ILE A 287 1.64 12.54 1.35
CA ILE A 287 1.66 13.45 2.50
C ILE A 287 0.34 13.37 3.28
N THR A 288 0.26 14.03 4.44
CA THR A 288 -0.99 14.19 5.19
C THR A 288 -1.76 15.43 4.73
N PHE A 289 -3.06 15.49 5.00
CA PHE A 289 -3.90 16.62 4.65
C PHE A 289 -3.43 17.93 5.31
N ASN A 290 -2.97 17.89 6.56
CA ASN A 290 -2.35 19.02 7.24
C ASN A 290 -1.08 19.47 6.53
N ALA A 291 -0.20 18.55 6.16
CA ALA A 291 1.03 18.87 5.43
C ALA A 291 0.73 19.50 4.06
N LEU A 292 -0.28 18.99 3.34
CA LEU A 292 -0.75 19.61 2.10
C LEU A 292 -1.21 21.05 2.35
N CYS A 293 -2.07 21.27 3.35
CA CYS A 293 -2.62 22.59 3.66
C CYS A 293 -1.52 23.59 4.04
N GLU A 294 -0.52 23.18 4.82
CA GLU A 294 0.66 23.98 5.14
C GLU A 294 1.48 24.31 3.88
N GLU A 295 1.65 23.33 2.99
CA GLU A 295 2.39 23.51 1.75
C GLU A 295 1.74 24.51 0.80
N ILE A 296 0.42 24.39 0.57
CA ILE A 296 -0.32 25.24 -0.38
C ILE A 296 -0.66 26.61 0.21
N SER A 297 -0.78 26.75 1.54
CA SER A 297 -1.04 28.03 2.22
C SER A 297 0.24 28.87 2.42
N GLY A 298 1.42 28.23 2.43
CA GLY A 298 2.71 28.85 2.74
C GLY A 298 3.56 29.26 1.53
N LYS A 299 3.48 28.53 0.40
CA LYS A 299 4.43 28.74 -0.71
C LYS A 299 3.97 29.80 -1.71
N LYS A 300 4.49 31.03 -1.57
CA LYS A 300 4.69 31.93 -2.72
C LYS A 300 5.88 31.40 -3.51
N ARG A 301 5.67 30.87 -4.72
CA ARG A 301 6.78 30.44 -5.58
C ARG A 301 7.66 31.66 -5.91
N ARG A 302 8.91 31.71 -5.41
CA ARG A 302 9.93 32.62 -5.93
C ARG A 302 10.33 32.09 -7.30
N LYS A 303 9.90 32.75 -8.37
CA LYS A 303 10.59 32.63 -9.66
C LYS A 303 11.51 33.83 -9.80
N PHE A 304 12.78 33.55 -10.04
CA PHE A 304 13.73 34.50 -10.58
C PHE A 304 13.08 35.14 -11.81
N ILE A 305 12.98 36.47 -11.80
CA ILE A 305 12.57 37.31 -12.94
C ILE A 305 11.04 37.31 -13.18
N ILE A 306 10.39 38.35 -12.63
CA ILE A 306 9.06 38.89 -12.99
C ILE A 306 7.84 38.03 -12.59
N GLY A 307 7.17 38.44 -11.50
CA GLY A 307 5.79 38.06 -11.15
C GLY A 307 5.65 36.94 -10.11
N LYS A 308 5.00 37.26 -8.97
CA LYS A 308 4.58 36.26 -7.96
C LYS A 308 3.37 35.49 -8.51
N THR A 309 3.54 34.26 -8.97
CA THR A 309 2.42 33.37 -9.31
C THR A 309 1.91 32.66 -8.05
N LYS A 310 0.60 32.81 -7.77
CA LYS A 310 -0.10 32.01 -6.75
C LYS A 310 -0.20 30.56 -7.23
N ILE A 311 -0.14 29.62 -6.29
CA ILE A 311 -0.39 28.19 -6.57
C ILE A 311 -1.81 28.06 -7.11
N LYS A 312 -2.01 27.19 -8.12
CA LYS A 312 -3.34 26.86 -8.64
C LYS A 312 -3.61 25.37 -8.46
N ILE A 313 -4.74 25.03 -7.83
CA ILE A 313 -5.22 23.64 -7.79
C ILE A 313 -5.79 23.29 -9.18
N ASN A 314 -5.28 22.22 -9.78
CA ASN A 314 -5.74 21.75 -11.08
C ASN A 314 -6.87 20.72 -10.94
N SER A 315 -6.79 19.86 -9.93
CA SER A 315 -7.82 18.85 -9.63
C SER A 315 -7.63 18.28 -8.23
N ALA A 316 -8.73 17.99 -7.54
CA ALA A 316 -8.75 17.14 -6.36
C ALA A 316 -9.78 16.01 -6.56
N VAL A 317 -9.36 14.76 -6.38
CA VAL A 317 -10.22 13.56 -6.49
C VAL A 317 -10.36 12.93 -5.12
N LEU A 318 -11.60 12.66 -4.70
CA LEU A 318 -11.90 12.11 -3.37
C LEU A 318 -12.21 10.61 -3.48
N ARG A 319 -11.39 9.80 -2.83
CA ARG A 319 -11.68 8.37 -2.63
C ARG A 319 -12.32 8.18 -1.27
N ARG A 320 -13.40 7.39 -1.26
CA ARG A 320 -14.19 7.11 -0.07
C ARG A 320 -14.05 5.65 0.32
N ASP A 321 -14.14 5.36 1.61
CA ASP A 321 -14.25 4.01 2.13
C ASP A 321 -15.68 3.45 1.98
N ASN A 322 -15.88 2.23 2.49
CA ASN A 322 -17.16 1.54 2.45
C ASN A 322 -18.26 2.23 3.29
N GLU A 323 -17.89 3.15 4.18
CA GLU A 323 -18.79 3.96 5.01
C GLU A 323 -19.12 5.31 4.34
N GLY A 324 -18.55 5.57 3.16
CA GLY A 324 -18.76 6.79 2.38
C GLY A 324 -17.92 7.98 2.85
N CYS A 325 -16.95 7.74 3.72
CA CYS A 325 -16.08 8.75 4.29
C CYS A 325 -14.80 8.92 3.45
N VAL A 326 -14.29 10.15 3.29
CA VAL A 326 -13.08 10.41 2.46
C VAL A 326 -11.81 10.00 3.20
N ASN A 327 -11.17 8.94 2.72
CA ASN A 327 -9.97 8.36 3.33
C ASN A 327 -8.68 8.63 2.54
N ILE A 328 -8.78 8.91 1.23
CA ILE A 328 -7.66 9.27 0.37
C ILE A 328 -8.06 10.41 -0.57
N ILE A 329 -7.15 11.38 -0.75
CA ILE A 329 -7.33 12.53 -1.63
C ILE A 329 -6.18 12.57 -2.63
N GLU A 330 -6.48 12.62 -3.92
CA GLU A 330 -5.47 12.83 -4.96
C GLU A 330 -5.53 14.28 -5.43
N VAL A 331 -4.45 15.05 -5.26
CA VAL A 331 -4.40 16.48 -5.59
C VAL A 331 -3.29 16.76 -6.59
N LYS A 332 -3.63 17.47 -7.67
CA LYS A 332 -2.66 18.03 -8.63
C LYS A 332 -2.71 19.55 -8.58
N TYR A 333 -1.57 20.21 -8.44
CA TYR A 333 -1.46 21.68 -8.37
C TYR A 333 -0.16 22.19 -9.00
N ARG A 334 -0.15 23.43 -9.48
CA ARG A 334 1.00 24.05 -10.20
C ARG A 334 1.48 25.36 -9.59
#